data_AF-A0A7Y2U6A9-F1
#
_entry.id   AF-A0A7Y2U6A9-F1
#
_cell.length_a   1.000
_cell.length_b   1.000
_cell.length_c   1.000
_cell.angle_alpha   90.00
_cell.angle_beta   90.00
_cell.angle_gamma   90.00
#
_symmetry.space_group_name_H-M   'P 1'
#
loop_
_entity.id
_entity.type
_entity.pdbx_description
1 polymer ?
#
loop_
_entity_poly.entity_id
_entity_poly.type
_entity_poly.pdbx_seq_one_letter_code
_entity_poly.pdbx_strand_id
1 'polypeptide(L)'
;MTRPHSQELETLDQSSKLLRNNFRQAAKWRGKYCTEKNELRVLRGKDVYRFILRETSLYFAAPNEPEVELFVAADATVSELKRAIPETIKWHQQRHAQPK
;
A
#
# COMPACT_ATOMS: atom_id res chain seq x y z
N MET A 1 -8.40 -39.10 2.90
CA MET A 1 -9.13 -37.82 2.88
C MET A 1 -8.10 -36.71 2.71
N THR A 2 -7.84 -36.32 1.47
CA THR A 2 -6.83 -35.31 1.12
C THR A 2 -7.53 -34.25 0.29
N ARG A 3 -7.59 -33.01 0.82
CA ARG A 3 -7.47 -31.71 0.12
C ARG A 3 -8.14 -30.57 0.92
N PRO A 4 -7.43 -29.95 1.89
CA PRO A 4 -7.68 -28.56 2.27
C PRO A 4 -6.89 -27.56 1.41
N HIS A 5 -5.84 -28.02 0.71
CA HIS A 5 -4.84 -27.15 0.07
C HIS A 5 -5.37 -26.31 -1.11
N SER A 6 -6.46 -26.73 -1.76
CA SER A 6 -7.04 -25.99 -2.89
C SER A 6 -7.83 -24.75 -2.45
N GLN A 7 -8.54 -24.81 -1.32
CA GLN A 7 -9.35 -23.68 -0.84
C GLN A 7 -8.49 -22.52 -0.32
N GLU A 8 -7.38 -22.80 0.36
CA GLU A 8 -6.46 -21.75 0.83
C GLU A 8 -5.85 -20.94 -0.33
N LEU A 9 -5.44 -21.62 -1.41
CA LEU A 9 -4.86 -20.98 -2.58
C LEU A 9 -5.87 -20.12 -3.35
N GLU A 10 -7.12 -20.57 -3.47
CA GLU A 10 -8.20 -19.78 -4.09
C GLU A 10 -8.55 -18.53 -3.27
N THR A 11 -8.58 -18.66 -1.94
CA THR A 11 -8.89 -17.55 -1.02
C THR A 11 -7.80 -16.48 -1.03
N LEU A 12 -6.53 -16.89 -1.10
CA LEU A 12 -5.38 -15.98 -1.22
C LEU A 12 -5.40 -15.21 -2.55
N ASP A 13 -5.72 -15.86 -3.67
CA ASP A 13 -5.81 -15.20 -4.98
C ASP A 13 -6.95 -14.17 -5.03
N GLN A 14 -8.12 -14.50 -4.47
CA GLN A 14 -9.24 -13.57 -4.37
C GLN A 14 -8.94 -12.37 -3.47
N SER A 15 -8.32 -12.61 -2.31
CA SER A 15 -7.96 -11.54 -1.38
C SER A 15 -6.91 -10.59 -2.00
N SER A 16 -5.93 -11.15 -2.71
CA SER A 16 -4.93 -10.37 -3.46
C SER A 16 -5.55 -9.50 -4.57
N LYS A 17 -6.59 -10.00 -5.24
CA LYS A 17 -7.35 -9.23 -6.25
C LYS A 17 -8.16 -8.11 -5.62
N LEU A 18 -8.80 -8.39 -4.48
CA LEU A 18 -9.58 -7.40 -3.74
C LEU A 18 -8.72 -6.25 -3.24
N LEU A 19 -7.59 -6.56 -2.58
CA LEU A 19 -6.64 -5.56 -2.10
C LEU A 19 -6.12 -4.69 -3.26
N ARG A 20 -5.75 -5.30 -4.39
CA ARG A 20 -5.34 -4.58 -5.61
C ARG A 20 -6.40 -3.61 -6.11
N ASN A 21 -7.65 -4.05 -6.17
CA ASN A 21 -8.75 -3.20 -6.59
C ASN A 21 -9.00 -2.04 -5.60
N ASN A 22 -9.00 -2.35 -4.31
CA ASN A 22 -9.22 -1.36 -3.25
C ASN A 22 -8.09 -0.33 -3.21
N PHE A 23 -6.84 -0.76 -3.36
CA PHE A 23 -5.68 0.11 -3.46
C PHE A 23 -5.75 1.02 -4.67
N ARG A 24 -6.08 0.48 -5.85
CA ARG A 24 -6.29 1.29 -7.06
C ARG A 24 -7.39 2.34 -6.85
N GLN A 25 -8.50 1.98 -6.20
CA GLN A 25 -9.57 2.93 -5.92
C GLN A 25 -9.17 4.00 -4.90
N ALA A 26 -8.45 3.63 -3.85
CA ALA A 26 -7.92 4.58 -2.86
C ALA A 26 -6.89 5.53 -3.52
N ALA A 27 -6.05 5.00 -4.40
CA ALA A 27 -5.02 5.75 -5.10
C ALA A 27 -5.57 6.82 -6.05
N LYS A 28 -6.73 6.60 -6.68
CA LYS A 28 -7.42 7.62 -7.50
C LYS A 28 -7.67 8.93 -6.75
N TRP A 29 -7.73 8.90 -5.42
CA TRP A 29 -8.01 10.07 -4.61
C TRP A 29 -6.76 10.89 -4.26
N ARG A 30 -5.55 10.32 -4.32
CA ARG A 30 -4.38 10.91 -3.65
C ARG A 30 -3.08 10.76 -4.41
N GLY A 31 -3.03 11.26 -5.64
CA GLY A 31 -1.79 11.38 -6.42
C GLY A 31 -1.86 10.70 -7.78
N LYS A 32 -0.71 10.29 -8.31
CA LYS A 32 -0.61 9.63 -9.61
C LYS A 32 -0.47 8.13 -9.41
N TYR A 33 -1.48 7.38 -9.84
CA TYR A 33 -1.46 5.92 -9.84
C TYR A 33 -0.91 5.37 -11.15
N CYS A 34 0.11 4.50 -11.07
CA CYS A 34 0.67 3.75 -12.18
C CYS A 34 0.15 2.31 -12.10
N THR A 35 -0.77 1.96 -13.01
CA THR A 35 -1.43 0.65 -13.04
C THR A 35 -0.47 -0.49 -13.35
N GLU A 36 0.52 -0.28 -14.22
CA GLU A 36 1.49 -1.32 -14.60
C GLU A 36 2.36 -1.78 -13.42
N LYS A 37 2.66 -0.85 -12.51
CA LYS A 37 3.52 -1.10 -11.35
C LYS A 37 2.74 -1.28 -10.04
N ASN A 38 1.41 -1.21 -10.10
CA ASN A 38 0.53 -1.09 -8.92
C ASN A 38 1.10 -0.09 -7.89
N GLU A 39 1.48 1.09 -8.38
CA GLU A 39 2.25 2.07 -7.62
C GLU A 39 1.47 3.38 -7.54
N LEU A 40 1.24 3.87 -6.33
CA LEU A 40 0.75 5.22 -6.08
C LEU A 40 1.92 6.14 -5.74
N ARG A 41 2.04 7.24 -6.48
CA ARG A 41 2.99 8.34 -6.20
C ARG A 41 2.26 9.51 -5.58
N VAL A 42 2.69 9.90 -4.39
CA VAL A 42 2.15 11.03 -3.64
C VAL A 42 3.22 12.11 -3.55
N LEU A 43 2.95 13.27 -4.15
CA LEU A 43 3.84 14.44 -4.05
C LEU A 43 3.48 15.23 -2.79
N ARG A 44 4.50 15.57 -1.98
CA ARG A 44 4.36 16.44 -0.80
C ARG A 44 5.53 17.41 -0.75
N GLY A 45 5.28 18.65 -1.15
CA GLY A 45 6.35 19.64 -1.33
C GLY A 45 7.27 19.21 -2.48
N LYS A 46 8.58 19.11 -2.18
CA LYS A 46 9.61 18.62 -3.12
C LYS A 46 9.78 17.10 -3.10
N ASP A 47 9.13 16.42 -2.16
CA ASP A 47 9.34 15.01 -1.87
C ASP A 47 8.29 14.12 -2.55
N VAL A 48 8.75 13.00 -3.13
CA VAL A 48 7.89 11.99 -3.76
C VAL A 48 7.86 10.73 -2.91
N TYR A 49 6.68 10.44 -2.35
CA TYR A 49 6.41 9.21 -1.61
C TYR A 49 5.77 8.18 -2.54
N ARG A 50 6.16 6.92 -2.42
CA ARG A 50 5.63 5.82 -3.24
C ARG A 50 4.98 4.77 -2.36
N PHE A 51 3.82 4.29 -2.78
CA PHE A 51 3.15 3.12 -2.22
C PHE A 51 3.05 2.07 -3.31
N ILE A 52 3.64 0.90 -3.11
CA ILE A 52 3.80 -0.13 -4.15
C ILE A 52 3.15 -1.40 -3.64
N LEU A 53 2.14 -1.91 -4.35
CA LEU A 53 1.49 -3.15 -3.98
C LEU A 53 2.12 -4.32 -4.76
N ARG A 54 2.75 -5.26 -4.05
CA ARG A 54 3.33 -6.48 -4.62
C ARG A 54 2.60 -7.68 -4.04
N GLU A 55 2.03 -8.53 -4.89
CA GLU A 55 1.27 -9.71 -4.48
C GLU A 55 0.17 -9.37 -3.46
N THR A 56 0.42 -9.62 -2.17
CA THR A 56 -0.46 -9.35 -1.03
C THR A 56 0.05 -8.24 -0.10
N SER A 57 1.23 -7.68 -0.35
CA SER A 57 1.92 -6.76 0.56
C SER A 57 2.04 -5.36 -0.03
N LEU A 58 1.75 -4.35 0.78
CA LEU A 58 1.92 -2.95 0.41
C LEU A 58 3.26 -2.45 0.94
N TYR A 59 4.05 -1.83 0.09
CA TYR A 59 5.34 -1.23 0.45
C TYR A 59 5.23 0.28 0.42
N PHE A 60 5.92 0.95 1.33
CA PHE A 60 6.09 2.39 1.36
C PHE A 60 7.55 2.75 1.11
N ALA A 61 7.79 3.66 0.19
CA ALA A 61 9.12 4.19 -0.10
C ALA A 61 9.11 5.71 0.02
N ALA A 62 9.85 6.22 1.00
CA ALA A 62 10.11 7.64 1.15
C ALA A 62 11.32 8.07 0.30
N PRO A 63 11.48 9.39 0.03
CA PRO A 63 12.65 9.88 -0.69
C PRO A 63 13.94 9.52 0.05
N ASN A 64 14.93 8.99 -0.68
CA ASN A 64 16.26 8.62 -0.16
C ASN A 64 16.25 7.59 0.98
N GLU A 65 15.14 6.86 1.16
CA GLU A 65 15.00 5.83 2.17
C GLU A 65 14.68 4.47 1.55
N PRO A 66 15.04 3.37 2.24
CA PRO A 66 14.67 2.04 1.80
C PRO A 66 13.16 1.85 1.80
N GLU A 67 12.69 0.93 0.96
CA GLU A 67 11.30 0.49 0.98
C GLU A 67 11.01 -0.26 2.29
N VAL A 68 9.89 0.07 2.93
CA VAL A 68 9.41 -0.63 4.13
C VAL A 68 8.07 -1.29 3.83
N GLU A 69 7.90 -2.51 4.31
CA GLU A 69 6.63 -3.20 4.20
C GLU A 69 5.60 -2.61 5.19
N LEU A 70 4.42 -2.30 4.69
CA LEU A 70 3.26 -1.92 5.48
C LEU A 70 2.38 -3.16 5.66
N PHE A 71 2.15 -3.52 6.91
CA PHE A 71 1.16 -4.53 7.25
C PHE A 71 -0.23 -3.97 6.98
N VAL A 72 -0.85 -4.42 5.90
CA VAL A 72 -2.24 -4.14 5.55
C VAL A 72 -2.96 -5.46 5.42
N ALA A 73 -4.17 -5.52 5.97
CA ALA A 73 -4.99 -6.72 5.84
C ALA A 73 -5.32 -6.98 4.36
N ALA A 74 -5.38 -8.25 3.96
CA ALA A 74 -5.67 -8.62 2.58
C ALA A 74 -7.09 -8.23 2.13
N ASP A 75 -7.99 -7.98 3.08
CA ASP A 75 -9.34 -7.49 2.91
C ASP A 75 -9.48 -5.97 3.18
N ALA A 76 -8.36 -5.25 3.33
CA ALA A 76 -8.37 -3.82 3.63
C ALA A 76 -9.24 -3.04 2.65
N THR A 77 -10.16 -2.27 3.22
CA THR A 77 -11.15 -1.49 2.49
C THR A 77 -10.54 -0.23 1.87
N VAL A 78 -11.23 0.34 0.88
CA VAL A 78 -10.84 1.62 0.27
C VAL A 78 -10.72 2.73 1.31
N SER A 79 -11.61 2.75 2.31
CA SER A 79 -11.61 3.76 3.37
C SER A 79 -10.40 3.64 4.30
N GLU A 80 -10.03 2.42 4.67
CA GLU A 80 -8.83 2.17 5.48
C GLU A 80 -7.57 2.57 4.75
N LEU A 81 -7.46 2.23 3.45
CA LEU A 81 -6.32 2.62 2.62
C LEU A 81 -6.24 4.14 2.45
N LYS A 82 -7.38 4.82 2.26
CA LYS A 82 -7.45 6.29 2.19
C LYS A 82 -6.98 6.97 3.47
N ARG A 83 -7.21 6.34 4.63
CA ARG A 83 -6.73 6.82 5.93
C ARG A 83 -5.25 6.49 6.15
N ALA A 84 -4.83 5.26 5.84
CA ALA A 84 -3.48 4.77 6.07
C ALA A 84 -2.42 5.54 5.26
N ILE A 85 -2.61 5.70 3.94
CA ILE A 85 -1.65 6.38 3.05
C ILE A 85 -1.15 7.72 3.62
N PRO A 86 -2.03 8.67 3.99
CA PRO A 86 -1.57 9.94 4.54
C PRO A 86 -1.05 9.89 5.96
N GLU A 87 -1.54 8.96 6.78
CA GLU A 87 -1.02 8.74 8.14
C GLU A 87 0.41 8.20 8.08
N THR A 88 0.72 7.28 7.16
CA THR A 88 2.08 6.77 6.96
C THR A 88 3.04 7.89 6.56
N ILE A 89 2.65 8.75 5.62
CA ILE A 89 3.49 9.91 5.22
C ILE A 89 3.70 10.84 6.42
N LYS A 90 2.63 11.15 7.17
CA LYS A 90 2.71 12.05 8.33
C LYS A 90 3.62 11.47 9.42
N TRP A 91 3.46 10.19 9.74
CA TRP A 91 4.29 9.49 10.72
C TRP A 91 5.77 9.52 10.31
N HIS A 92 6.06 9.25 9.03
CA HIS A 92 7.40 9.31 8.48
C HIS A 92 8.01 10.71 8.64
N GLN A 93 7.26 11.75 8.22
CA GLN A 93 7.69 13.13 8.34
C GLN A 93 7.95 13.54 9.80
N GLN A 94 7.11 13.12 10.75
CA GLN A 94 7.30 13.42 12.17
C GLN A 94 8.54 12.75 12.76
N ARG A 95 8.84 11.52 12.34
CA ARG A 95 10.02 10.78 12.81
C ARG A 95 11.33 11.44 12.36
N HIS A 96 11.32 12.06 11.18
CA HIS A 96 12.48 12.75 10.60
C HIS A 96 12.49 14.27 10.87
N ALA A 97 11.40 14.81 11.41
CA ALA A 97 11.29 16.21 11.83
C ALA A 97 11.77 16.47 13.27
N GLN A 98 12.25 15.45 14.01
CA GLN A 98 12.88 15.70 15.30
C GLN A 98 14.29 16.29 15.10
N PRO A 99 14.55 17.54 15.56
CA PRO A 99 15.89 18.09 15.54
C PRO A 99 16.76 17.33 16.56
N LYS A 100 18.00 17.02 16.14
CA LYS A 100 19.09 16.76 17.08
C LYS A 100 19.46 18.05 17.80
#